data_AF-A0A821N0D8-F1
#
_entry.id   AF-A0A821N0D8-F1
#
_cell.length_a   1.000
_cell.length_b   1.000
_cell.length_c   1.000
_cell.angle_alpha   90.00
_cell.angle_beta   90.00
_cell.angle_gamma   90.00
#
_symmetry.space_group_name_H-M   'P 1'
#
loop_
_entity.id
_entity.type
_entity.pdbx_description
1 polymer ?
#
loop_
_entity_poly.entity_id
_entity_poly.type
_entity_poly.pdbx_seq_one_letter_code
_entity_poly.pdbx_strand_id
1 'polypeptide(L)'
;ISASALTEHLIKVREHAWEKFKYPCLRFFSAVKNDGVTLIDFGCYLDQDIRHLVCDGVALGQLCGYDLDPFFIELRYELFRDGEIMRQKKILSEGAIFDDEFLSQVEPADYLYVGSFIHLFDATTQ
;
A
#
# COMPACT_ATOMS: atom_id res chain seq x y z
N ILE A 1 -6.98 -27.76 4.68
CA ILE A 1 -5.67 -27.15 5.03
C ILE A 1 -5.91 -26.14 6.14
N SER A 2 -5.07 -26.08 7.18
CA SER A 2 -5.16 -25.02 8.21
C SER A 2 -4.60 -23.70 7.67
N ALA A 3 -4.96 -22.58 8.29
CA ALA A 3 -4.41 -21.26 7.92
C ALA A 3 -2.87 -21.24 8.02
N SER A 4 -2.29 -21.81 9.07
CA SER A 4 -0.84 -21.91 9.25
C SER A 4 -0.17 -22.72 8.14
N ALA A 5 -0.74 -23.89 7.80
CA ALA A 5 -0.19 -24.74 6.75
C ALA A 5 -0.28 -24.09 5.36
N LEU A 6 -1.33 -23.30 5.10
CA LEU A 6 -1.43 -22.50 3.88
C LEU A 6 -0.34 -21.43 3.83
N THR A 7 -0.18 -20.65 4.89
CA THR A 7 0.84 -19.58 4.98
C THR A 7 2.25 -20.14 4.81
N GLU A 8 2.59 -21.25 5.49
CA GLU A 8 3.87 -21.94 5.34
C GLU A 8 4.11 -22.39 3.89
N HIS A 9 3.08 -22.94 3.23
CA HIS A 9 3.18 -23.36 1.84
C HIS A 9 3.42 -22.17 0.89
N LEU A 10 2.68 -21.07 1.07
CA LEU A 10 2.83 -19.86 0.26
C LEU A 10 4.23 -19.27 0.39
N ILE A 11 4.74 -19.17 1.63
CA ILE A 11 6.11 -18.70 1.91
C ILE A 11 7.13 -19.60 1.21
N LYS A 12 6.99 -20.93 1.34
CA LYS A 12 7.91 -21.89 0.70
C LYS A 12 7.95 -21.71 -0.83
N VAL A 13 6.80 -21.58 -1.48
CA VAL A 13 6.73 -21.40 -2.95
C VAL A 13 7.34 -20.06 -3.36
N ARG A 14 7.08 -18.99 -2.61
CA ARG A 14 7.69 -17.68 -2.84
C ARG A 14 9.21 -17.73 -2.71
N GLU A 15 9.76 -18.36 -1.67
CA GLU A 15 11.22 -18.47 -1.49
C GLU A 15 11.86 -19.23 -2.64
N HIS A 16 11.20 -20.28 -3.15
CA HIS A 16 11.69 -20.98 -4.33
C HIS A 16 11.70 -20.10 -5.58
N ALA A 17 10.67 -19.25 -5.79
CA ALA A 17 10.69 -18.27 -6.86
C ALA A 17 11.83 -17.25 -6.66
N TRP A 18 12.08 -16.82 -5.42
CA TRP A 18 13.12 -15.88 -5.07
C TRP A 18 14.54 -16.41 -5.31
N GLU A 19 14.79 -17.71 -5.18
CA GLU A 19 16.08 -18.33 -5.51
C GLU A 19 16.49 -18.01 -6.95
N LYS A 20 15.53 -18.01 -7.88
CA LYS A 20 15.73 -17.80 -9.31
C LYS A 20 15.53 -16.35 -9.75
N PHE A 21 14.53 -15.68 -9.19
CA PHE A 21 14.11 -14.35 -9.58
C PHE A 21 14.18 -13.42 -8.37
N LYS A 22 15.19 -12.56 -8.31
CA LYS A 22 15.40 -11.60 -7.22
C LYS A 22 14.53 -10.35 -7.35
N TYR A 23 13.26 -10.51 -7.75
CA TYR A 23 12.33 -9.41 -7.93
C TYR A 23 11.81 -8.93 -6.58
N PRO A 24 12.10 -7.70 -6.13
CA PRO A 24 11.73 -7.21 -4.80
C PRO A 24 10.24 -7.40 -4.47
N CYS A 25 9.37 -7.24 -5.47
CA CYS A 25 7.93 -7.43 -5.35
C CYS A 25 7.50 -8.81 -4.84
N LEU A 26 8.29 -9.87 -5.07
CA LEU A 26 7.99 -11.21 -4.55
C LEU A 26 7.97 -11.23 -3.02
N ARG A 27 8.81 -10.41 -2.38
CA ARG A 27 8.94 -10.33 -0.91
C ARG A 27 8.29 -9.09 -0.32
N PHE A 28 7.60 -8.29 -1.12
CA PHE A 28 6.99 -7.01 -0.77
C PHE A 28 6.38 -6.97 0.65
N PHE A 29 5.34 -7.77 0.90
CA PHE A 29 4.67 -7.80 2.21
C PHE A 29 5.61 -8.16 3.36
N SER A 30 6.51 -9.13 3.15
CA SER A 30 7.46 -9.53 4.18
C SER A 30 8.56 -8.49 4.41
N ALA A 31 8.94 -7.74 3.38
CA ALA A 31 9.93 -6.68 3.50
C ALA A 31 9.35 -5.51 4.29
N VAL A 32 8.14 -5.05 3.93
CA VAL A 32 7.43 -3.97 4.66
C VAL A 32 7.29 -4.33 6.14
N LYS A 33 6.91 -5.58 6.43
CA LYS A 33 6.73 -6.03 7.82
C LYS A 33 8.04 -6.23 8.60
N ASN A 34 9.02 -6.94 8.03
CA ASN A 34 10.16 -7.43 8.79
C ASN A 34 11.43 -6.59 8.60
N ASP A 35 11.56 -5.95 7.45
CA ASP A 35 12.77 -5.22 7.07
C ASP A 35 12.61 -3.71 7.28
N GLY A 36 11.41 -3.23 7.64
CA GLY A 36 11.15 -1.84 7.99
C GLY A 36 11.07 -0.88 6.80
N VAL A 37 10.96 -1.41 5.57
CA VAL A 37 10.88 -0.62 4.34
C VAL A 37 9.56 0.16 4.25
N THR A 38 9.56 1.26 3.49
CA THR A 38 8.41 2.13 3.31
C THR A 38 7.59 1.77 2.07
N LEU A 39 6.31 2.14 2.10
CA LEU A 39 5.34 1.87 1.04
C LEU A 39 4.47 3.11 0.77
N ILE A 40 4.30 3.44 -0.51
CA ILE A 40 3.21 4.29 -0.99
C ILE A 40 2.21 3.45 -1.78
N ASP A 41 0.93 3.53 -1.42
CA ASP A 41 -0.21 2.95 -2.14
C ASP A 41 -0.95 4.06 -2.91
N PHE A 42 -0.87 4.03 -4.24
CA PHE A 42 -1.61 4.94 -5.11
C PHE A 42 -2.95 4.33 -5.52
N GLY A 43 -4.00 5.16 -5.56
CA GLY A 43 -5.35 4.68 -5.84
C GLY A 43 -5.86 3.77 -4.71
N CYS A 44 -5.52 4.14 -3.47
CA CYS A 44 -5.76 3.33 -2.27
C CYS A 44 -7.25 3.14 -1.92
N TYR A 45 -8.16 3.88 -2.56
CA TYR A 45 -9.62 3.84 -2.40
C TYR A 45 -10.07 4.04 -0.95
N LEU A 46 -10.23 2.95 -0.19
CA LEU A 46 -10.60 2.94 1.23
C LEU A 46 -9.46 2.44 2.14
N ASP A 47 -8.27 2.21 1.61
CA ASP A 47 -7.05 1.72 2.28
C ASP A 47 -7.23 0.41 3.05
N GLN A 48 -7.89 -0.56 2.43
CA GLN A 48 -8.01 -1.90 2.99
C GLN A 48 -6.64 -2.57 3.13
N ASP A 49 -5.78 -2.44 2.11
CA ASP A 49 -4.46 -3.07 2.10
C ASP A 49 -3.52 -2.45 3.14
N ILE A 50 -3.49 -1.11 3.27
CA ILE A 50 -2.76 -0.41 4.33
C ILE A 50 -3.22 -0.87 5.71
N ARG A 51 -4.53 -0.97 5.96
CA ARG A 51 -5.05 -1.40 7.27
C ARG A 51 -4.76 -2.86 7.55
N HIS A 52 -4.76 -3.72 6.52
CA HIS A 52 -4.33 -5.10 6.66
C HIS A 52 -2.86 -5.18 7.10
N LEU A 53 -1.98 -4.38 6.49
CA LEU A 53 -0.57 -4.28 6.89
C LEU A 53 -0.39 -3.81 8.34
N VAL A 54 -1.17 -2.80 8.76
CA VAL A 54 -1.16 -2.33 10.15
C VAL A 54 -1.62 -3.44 11.11
N CYS A 55 -2.68 -4.16 10.78
CA CYS A 55 -3.13 -5.32 11.56
C CYS A 55 -2.05 -6.42 11.65
N ASP A 56 -1.26 -6.57 10.59
CA ASP A 56 -0.11 -7.47 10.55
C ASP A 56 1.12 -6.97 11.32
N GLY A 57 1.05 -5.77 11.92
CA GLY A 57 2.09 -5.21 12.78
C GLY A 57 3.05 -4.24 12.10
N VAL A 58 2.76 -3.80 10.87
CA VAL A 58 3.54 -2.75 10.20
C VAL A 58 3.32 -1.41 10.91
N ALA A 59 4.39 -0.66 11.12
CA ALA A 59 4.28 0.64 11.76
C ALA A 59 3.65 1.66 10.80
N LEU A 60 2.69 2.45 11.30
CA LEU A 60 2.01 3.47 10.50
C LEU A 60 2.98 4.39 9.75
N GLY A 61 4.09 4.79 10.37
CA GLY A 61 5.08 5.67 9.74
C GLY A 61 5.82 5.07 8.53
N GLN A 62 5.64 3.77 8.23
CA GLN A 62 6.15 3.14 7.01
C GLN A 62 5.19 3.27 5.82
N LEU A 63 3.95 3.68 6.05
CA LEU A 63 2.87 3.58 5.08
C LEU A 63 2.39 4.97 4.68
N CYS A 64 2.12 5.15 3.40
CA CYS A 64 1.41 6.30 2.88
C CYS A 64 0.42 5.86 1.81
N GLY A 65 -0.75 6.50 1.75
CA GLY A 65 -1.81 6.22 0.79
C GLY A 65 -2.30 7.50 0.15
N TYR A 66 -2.43 7.48 -1.19
CA TYR A 66 -2.98 8.58 -1.97
C TYR A 66 -4.16 8.14 -2.81
N ASP A 67 -5.22 8.94 -2.81
CA ASP A 67 -6.36 8.79 -3.73
C ASP A 67 -6.80 10.16 -4.25
N LEU A 68 -7.62 10.20 -5.30
CA LEU A 68 -8.03 11.43 -5.96
C LEU A 68 -9.23 12.09 -5.28
N ASP A 69 -10.20 11.29 -4.82
CA ASP A 69 -11.51 11.82 -4.43
C ASP A 69 -11.64 11.96 -2.90
N PRO A 70 -11.82 13.19 -2.36
CA PRO A 70 -12.07 13.41 -0.94
C PRO A 70 -13.30 12.67 -0.41
N PHE A 71 -14.27 12.34 -1.27
CA PHE A 71 -15.42 11.54 -0.88
C PHE A 71 -15.00 10.18 -0.31
N PHE A 72 -14.04 9.50 -0.96
CA PHE A 72 -13.53 8.22 -0.46
C PHE A 72 -12.64 8.39 0.78
N ILE A 73 -12.10 9.59 1.02
CA ILE A 73 -11.37 9.92 2.25
C ILE A 73 -12.29 9.99 3.45
N GLU A 74 -13.51 10.50 3.33
CA GLU A 74 -14.43 10.47 4.46
C GLU A 74 -15.06 9.08 4.64
N LEU A 75 -15.39 8.40 3.54
CA LEU A 75 -16.00 7.07 3.59
C LEU A 75 -15.10 6.01 4.26
N ARG A 76 -13.78 6.06 4.08
CA ARG A 76 -12.83 5.16 4.77
C ARG A 76 -12.87 5.35 6.28
N TYR A 77 -13.00 6.58 6.78
CA TYR A 77 -13.04 6.82 8.22
C TYR A 77 -14.37 6.40 8.84
N GLU A 78 -15.47 6.50 8.09
CA GLU A 78 -16.75 5.91 8.49
C GLU A 78 -16.63 4.39 8.61
N LEU A 79 -16.03 3.73 7.61
CA LEU A 79 -15.89 2.28 7.55
C LEU A 79 -15.05 1.72 8.71
N PHE A 80 -13.87 2.32 8.97
CA PHE A 80 -12.89 1.79 9.92
C PHE A 80 -12.91 2.43 11.30
N ARG A 81 -13.54 3.60 11.44
CA ARG A 81 -13.67 4.34 12.71
C ARG A 81 -12.33 4.63 13.41
N ASP A 82 -11.28 4.84 12.62
CA ASP A 82 -9.89 5.05 13.06
C ASP A 82 -9.34 6.44 12.69
N GLY A 83 -10.24 7.34 12.27
CA GLY A 83 -9.88 8.61 11.65
C GLY A 83 -9.02 9.54 12.51
N GLU A 84 -9.09 9.46 13.84
CA GLU A 84 -8.22 10.24 14.74
C GLU A 84 -6.76 9.85 14.57
N ILE A 85 -6.44 8.56 14.70
CA ILE A 85 -5.07 8.03 14.64
C ILE A 85 -4.49 8.23 13.23
N MET A 86 -5.28 7.93 12.19
CA MET A 86 -4.82 8.01 10.80
C MET A 86 -4.53 9.46 10.37
N ARG A 87 -5.39 10.42 10.77
CA ARG A 87 -5.16 11.85 10.48
C ARG A 87 -3.96 12.40 11.25
N GLN A 88 -3.81 12.06 12.53
CA GLN A 88 -2.66 12.50 13.33
C GLN A 88 -1.34 12.06 12.71
N LYS A 89 -1.29 10.85 12.16
CA LYS A 89 -0.10 10.27 11.54
C LYS A 89 0.11 10.68 10.09
N LYS A 90 -0.86 11.37 9.47
CA LYS A 90 -0.82 11.82 8.06
C LYS A 90 -0.50 10.68 7.08
N ILE A 91 -1.10 9.51 7.33
CA ILE A 91 -0.87 8.30 6.51
C ILE A 91 -1.59 8.41 5.17
N LEU A 92 -2.70 9.13 5.13
CA LEU A 92 -3.63 9.15 4.01
C LEU A 92 -3.85 10.58 3.57
N SER A 93 -3.81 10.84 2.26
CA SER A 93 -3.97 12.18 1.68
C SER A 93 -4.50 12.12 0.26
N GLU A 94 -4.94 13.26 -0.24
CA GLU A 94 -5.26 13.43 -1.66
C GLU A 94 -3.97 13.46 -2.48
N GLY A 95 -3.97 12.83 -3.65
CA GLY A 95 -2.80 12.81 -4.53
C GLY A 95 -2.99 12.00 -5.80
N ALA A 96 -2.37 12.46 -6.89
CA ALA A 96 -2.47 11.84 -8.20
C ALA A 96 -1.11 11.31 -8.67
N ILE A 97 -1.05 10.03 -9.08
CA ILE A 97 0.19 9.43 -9.60
C ILE A 97 0.66 10.02 -10.93
N PHE A 98 -0.19 10.79 -11.62
CA PHE A 98 0.14 11.41 -12.91
C PHE A 98 0.36 12.94 -12.80
N ASP A 99 0.33 13.50 -11.60
CA ASP A 99 0.59 14.93 -11.37
C ASP A 99 2.05 15.13 -10.94
N ASP A 100 2.88 15.64 -11.86
CA ASP A 100 4.31 15.90 -11.62
C ASP A 100 4.56 16.92 -10.49
N GLU A 101 3.70 17.93 -10.34
CA GLU A 101 3.85 18.95 -9.28
C GLU A 101 3.61 18.32 -7.91
N PHE A 102 2.57 17.49 -7.80
CA PHE A 102 2.30 16.71 -6.60
C PHE A 102 3.45 15.72 -6.31
N LEU A 103 3.88 14.94 -7.30
CA LEU A 103 4.96 13.95 -7.13
C LEU A 103 6.28 14.58 -6.69
N SER A 104 6.55 15.83 -7.09
CA SER A 104 7.74 16.56 -6.64
C SER A 104 7.78 16.84 -5.12
N GLN A 105 6.64 16.72 -4.44
CA GLN A 105 6.46 16.94 -3.00
C GLN A 105 6.34 15.64 -2.21
N VAL A 106 6.23 14.49 -2.89
CA VAL A 106 6.10 13.18 -2.25
C VAL A 106 7.47 12.67 -1.85
N GLU A 107 7.61 12.30 -0.57
CA GLU A 107 8.82 11.65 -0.08
C GLU A 107 8.99 10.27 -0.74
N PRO A 108 10.19 9.91 -1.24
CA PRO A 108 10.41 8.62 -1.85
C PRO A 108 10.13 7.45 -0.89
N ALA A 109 9.56 6.36 -1.44
CA ALA A 109 9.37 5.10 -0.73
C ALA A 109 10.13 3.94 -1.38
N ASP A 110 10.42 2.90 -0.61
CA ASP A 110 11.07 1.68 -1.11
C ASP A 110 10.18 0.92 -2.11
N TYR A 111 8.86 0.96 -1.90
CA TYR A 111 7.86 0.32 -2.76
C TYR A 111 6.72 1.26 -3.12
N LEU A 112 6.31 1.19 -4.39
CA LEU A 112 5.06 1.76 -4.88
C LEU A 112 4.09 0.61 -5.18
N TYR A 113 2.89 0.67 -4.63
CA TYR A 113 1.79 -0.22 -4.98
C TYR A 113 0.77 0.54 -5.82
N VAL A 114 0.40 -0.06 -6.94
CA VAL A 114 -0.47 0.53 -7.97
C VAL A 114 -1.52 -0.51 -8.33
N GLY A 115 -2.52 -0.65 -7.46
CA GLY A 115 -3.50 -1.73 -7.49
C GLY A 115 -4.64 -1.49 -8.49
N SER A 116 -4.52 -2.00 -9.71
CA SER A 116 -5.64 -2.13 -10.66
C SER A 116 -6.49 -0.86 -10.91
N PHE A 117 -5.91 0.35 -10.90
CA PHE A 117 -6.65 1.58 -11.25
C PHE A 117 -6.17 2.26 -12.54
N ILE A 118 -4.95 1.96 -13.00
CA ILE A 118 -4.35 2.61 -14.19
C ILE A 118 -5.23 2.46 -15.44
N HIS A 119 -5.98 1.36 -15.55
CA HIS A 119 -6.88 1.10 -16.68
C HIS A 119 -8.08 2.06 -16.75
N LEU A 120 -8.34 2.85 -15.71
CA LEU A 120 -9.37 3.88 -15.69
C LEU A 120 -8.93 5.16 -16.42
N PHE A 121 -7.65 5.24 -16.81
CA PHE A 121 -7.04 6.42 -17.40
C PHE A 121 -6.52 6.12 -18.81
N ASP A 122 -6.76 7.05 -19.74
CA ASP A 122 -6.12 7.11 -21.04
C ASP A 122 -5.02 8.18 -21.09
N ALA A 123 -4.34 8.32 -22.23
CA ALA A 123 -3.23 9.26 -22.42
C ALA A 123 -3.61 10.75 -22.30
N THR A 124 -4.90 11.08 -22.20
CA THR A 124 -5.40 12.45 -21.97
C THR A 124 -5.83 12.70 -20.54
N THR A 125 -6.08 11.63 -19.77
CA THR A 125 -6.45 11.69 -18.36
C THR A 125 -5.32 11.26 -17.42
N GLN A 126 -4.22 10.73 -17.97
CA GLN A 126 -2.90 10.68 -17.33
C GLN A 126 -2.30 12.08 -17.42
#